data_AF-A0A520FRB2-F1
#
_entry.id   AF-A0A520FRB2-F1
#
_cell.length_a   1.000
_cell.length_b   1.000
_cell.length_c   1.000
_cell.angle_alpha   90.00
_cell.angle_beta   90.00
_cell.angle_gamma   90.00
#
_symmetry.space_group_name_H-M   'P 1'
#
loop_
_entity.id
_entity.type
_entity.pdbx_description
1 polymer ?
#
loop_
_entity_poly.entity_id
_entity_poly.type
_entity_poly.pdbx_seq_one_letter_code
_entity_poly.pdbx_strand_id
1 'polypeptide(L)'
;MPTHELEDRRAFLASLSTPGGPLTIDAPHATVNDRQYFRRINGEPIPTRVRLRLHERILADWRSSRTQVRRDWVSILMAGPPGAGKSTAQAHLVGERPQGWRHLDADEF
;
A
#
# COMPACT_ATOMS: atom_id res chain seq x y z
N MET A 1 7.31 31.02 -5.45
CA MET A 1 7.92 30.50 -4.20
C MET A 1 7.19 29.25 -3.72
N PRO A 2 7.50 28.04 -4.25
CA PRO A 2 7.05 26.78 -3.61
C PRO A 2 8.19 25.77 -3.33
N THR A 3 9.40 26.00 -3.82
CA THR A 3 10.48 24.99 -3.81
C THR A 3 11.10 24.82 -2.42
N HIS A 4 11.28 25.92 -1.68
CA HIS A 4 11.89 25.90 -0.35
C HIS A 4 11.04 25.13 0.67
N GLU A 5 9.71 25.28 0.63
CA GLU A 5 8.81 24.55 1.53
C GLU A 5 8.82 23.03 1.27
N LEU A 6 8.92 22.63 -0.02
CA LEU A 6 9.06 21.22 -0.39
C LEU A 6 10.41 20.64 0.03
N GLU A 7 11.49 21.41 -0.11
CA GLU A 7 12.83 21.01 0.33
C GLU A 7 12.92 20.90 1.85
N ASP A 8 12.35 21.86 2.59
CA ASP A 8 12.26 21.85 4.05
C ASP A 8 11.45 20.64 4.55
N ARG A 9 10.31 20.36 3.91
CA ARG A 9 9.48 19.21 4.25
C ARG A 9 10.18 17.89 3.96
N ARG A 10 10.93 17.81 2.86
CA ARG A 10 11.74 16.63 2.54
C ARG A 10 12.84 16.42 3.57
N ALA A 11 13.57 17.48 3.93
CA ALA A 11 14.63 17.43 4.94
C ALA A 11 14.06 16.99 6.30
N PHE A 12 12.89 17.51 6.68
CA PHE A 12 12.20 17.11 7.90
C PHE A 12 11.81 15.63 7.89
N LEU A 13 11.14 15.15 6.84
CA LEU A 13 10.78 13.73 6.73
C LEU A 13 12.02 12.81 6.71
N ALA A 14 13.09 13.22 6.04
CA ALA A 14 14.36 12.48 6.05
C ALA A 14 14.94 12.37 7.46
N SER A 15 14.85 13.43 8.27
CA SER A 15 15.31 13.41 9.66
C SER A 15 14.52 12.41 10.53
N LEU A 16 13.20 12.27 10.31
CA LEU A 16 12.34 11.31 11.02
C LEU A 16 12.60 9.84 10.63
N SER A 17 13.19 9.60 9.46
CA SER A 17 13.54 8.26 8.95
C SER A 17 14.98 7.84 9.29
N THR A 18 15.71 8.63 10.09
CA THR A 18 17.04 8.25 10.58
C THR A 18 16.97 7.04 11.53
N PRO A 19 18.03 6.24 11.71
CA PRO A 19 18.04 5.12 12.64
C PRO A 19 17.61 5.54 14.06
N GLY A 20 16.65 4.81 14.64
CA GLY A 20 16.03 5.16 15.93
C GLY A 20 14.94 6.24 15.84
N GLY A 21 14.73 6.82 14.66
CA GLY A 21 13.65 7.74 14.35
C GLY A 21 12.28 7.05 14.25
N PRO A 22 11.19 7.83 14.35
CA PRO A 22 9.83 7.30 14.44
C PRO A 22 9.29 6.67 13.15
N LEU A 23 9.92 6.94 11.99
CA LEU A 23 9.49 6.39 10.70
C LEU A 23 10.34 5.18 10.25
N THR A 24 11.03 4.55 11.18
CA THR A 24 11.83 3.34 10.90
C THR A 24 11.03 2.06 11.08
N ILE A 25 11.46 0.97 10.42
CA ILE A 25 10.80 -0.34 10.51
C ILE A 25 10.80 -0.91 11.93
N ASP A 26 11.78 -0.51 12.75
CA ASP A 26 11.93 -0.94 14.14
C ASP A 26 11.35 0.06 15.14
N ALA A 27 10.72 1.15 14.69
CA ALA A 27 10.13 2.14 15.57
C ALA A 27 9.10 1.50 16.52
N PRO A 28 8.95 1.99 17.77
CA PRO A 28 8.04 1.39 18.76
C PRO A 28 6.60 1.21 18.27
N HIS A 29 6.15 2.09 17.37
CA HIS A 29 4.79 2.10 16.80
C HIS A 29 4.72 1.55 15.35
N ALA A 30 5.79 0.94 14.85
CA ALA A 30 5.73 0.24 13.57
C ALA A 30 4.70 -0.90 13.65
N THR A 31 3.91 -1.11 12.58
CA THR A 31 2.84 -2.11 12.54
C THR A 31 3.30 -3.51 12.91
N VAL A 32 4.54 -3.87 12.55
CA VAL A 32 5.15 -5.19 12.87
C VAL A 32 5.46 -5.38 14.36
N ASN A 33 5.42 -4.31 15.15
CA ASN A 33 5.61 -4.34 16.60
C ASN A 33 4.27 -4.44 17.37
N ASP A 34 3.12 -4.40 16.69
CA ASP A 34 1.82 -4.64 17.32
C ASP A 34 1.70 -6.12 17.74
N ARG A 35 1.68 -6.36 19.06
CA ARG A 35 1.62 -7.69 19.66
C ARG A 35 0.30 -8.44 19.44
N GLN A 36 -0.76 -7.74 19.08
CA GLN A 36 -2.02 -8.37 18.69
C GLN A 36 -1.85 -9.14 17.36
N TYR A 37 -1.05 -8.57 16.45
CA TYR A 37 -0.91 -9.07 15.08
C TYR A 37 0.41 -9.78 14.81
N PHE A 38 1.46 -9.50 15.57
CA PHE A 38 2.80 -10.05 15.35
C PHE A 38 3.45 -10.50 16.66
N ARG A 39 4.24 -11.57 16.58
CA ARG A 39 5.14 -12.03 17.64
C ARG A 39 6.55 -12.02 17.11
N ARG A 40 7.56 -11.78 17.95
CA ARG A 40 8.97 -11.91 17.54
C ARG A 40 9.51 -13.30 17.86
N ILE A 41 10.08 -13.98 16.88
CA ILE A 41 10.81 -15.25 17.05
C ILE A 41 12.19 -15.03 16.45
N ASN A 42 13.26 -15.16 17.26
CA ASN A 42 14.63 -14.88 16.83
C ASN A 42 14.83 -13.50 16.19
N GLY A 43 14.11 -12.49 16.69
CA GLY A 43 14.14 -11.12 16.15
C GLY A 43 13.17 -10.86 15.00
N GLU A 44 12.69 -11.90 14.32
CA GLU A 44 11.82 -11.78 13.15
C GLU A 44 10.33 -11.61 13.51
N PRO A 45 9.59 -10.68 12.88
CA PRO A 45 8.15 -10.53 13.08
C PRO A 45 7.38 -11.65 12.39
N ILE A 46 6.77 -12.52 13.19
CA ILE A 46 5.93 -13.63 12.75
C ILE A 46 4.45 -13.25 12.96
N PRO A 47 3.61 -13.26 11.92
CA PRO A 47 2.20 -12.93 12.07
C PRO A 47 1.46 -13.95 12.97
N THR A 48 0.54 -13.45 13.79
CA THR A 48 -0.36 -14.27 14.60
C THR A 48 -1.45 -14.90 13.74
N ARG A 49 -2.17 -15.90 14.27
CA ARG A 49 -3.34 -16.48 13.59
C ARG A 49 -4.41 -15.43 13.27
N VAL A 50 -4.57 -14.42 14.13
CA VAL A 50 -5.51 -13.31 13.90
C VAL A 50 -5.10 -12.49 12.68
N ARG A 51 -3.81 -12.14 12.56
CA ARG A 51 -3.29 -11.42 11.39
C ARG A 51 -3.40 -12.24 10.11
N LEU A 52 -3.12 -13.55 10.16
CA LEU A 52 -3.27 -14.44 9.01
C LEU A 52 -4.72 -14.53 8.53
N ARG A 53 -5.69 -14.72 9.44
CA ARG A 53 -7.12 -14.74 9.09
C ARG A 53 -7.59 -13.42 8.49
N LEU A 54 -7.13 -12.30 9.04
CA LEU A 54 -7.44 -10.98 8.47
C LEU A 54 -6.90 -10.88 7.03
N HIS A 55 -5.66 -11.30 6.81
CA HIS A 55 -5.04 -11.29 5.48
C HIS A 55 -5.80 -12.19 4.48
N GLU A 56 -6.14 -13.42 4.89
CA GLU A 56 -6.93 -14.34 4.07
C GLU A 56 -8.30 -13.76 3.71
N ARG A 57 -8.97 -13.08 4.66
CA ARG A 57 -10.24 -12.40 4.41
C ARG A 57 -10.08 -11.27 3.41
N ILE A 58 -9.09 -10.39 3.58
CA ILE A 58 -8.81 -9.30 2.63
C ILE A 58 -8.59 -9.85 1.22
N LEU A 59 -7.80 -10.92 1.08
CA LEU A 59 -7.57 -11.57 -0.21
C LEU A 59 -8.85 -12.18 -0.80
N ALA A 60 -9.67 -12.83 0.02
CA ALA A 60 -10.93 -13.42 -0.42
C ALA A 60 -11.92 -12.34 -0.89
N ASP A 61 -12.08 -11.28 -0.10
CA ASP A 61 -12.95 -10.15 -0.39
C ASP A 61 -12.50 -9.47 -1.68
N TRP A 62 -11.21 -9.16 -1.82
CA TRP A 62 -10.65 -8.56 -3.04
C TRP A 62 -10.86 -9.44 -4.27
N ARG A 63 -10.59 -10.75 -4.17
CA ARG A 63 -10.78 -11.70 -5.30
C ARG A 63 -12.26 -11.84 -5.69
N SER A 64 -13.16 -11.74 -4.72
CA SER A 64 -14.62 -11.83 -4.94
C SER A 64 -15.23 -10.53 -5.45
N SER A 65 -14.62 -9.38 -5.16
CA SER A 65 -15.13 -8.06 -5.54
C SER A 65 -15.36 -7.89 -7.05
N ARG A 66 -14.58 -8.61 -7.87
CA ARG A 66 -14.71 -8.61 -9.34
C ARG A 66 -14.47 -9.99 -9.93
N THR A 67 -15.56 -10.66 -10.29
CA THR A 67 -15.56 -11.99 -10.92
C THR A 67 -15.57 -11.94 -12.45
N GLN A 68 -15.93 -10.81 -13.05
CA GLN A 68 -16.08 -10.62 -14.51
C GLN A 68 -14.79 -10.16 -15.21
N VAL A 69 -13.64 -10.40 -14.59
CA VAL A 69 -12.34 -9.88 -15.04
C VAL A 69 -11.85 -10.71 -16.22
N ARG A 70 -11.38 -10.04 -17.27
CA ARG A 70 -10.86 -10.69 -18.49
C ARG A 70 -9.61 -11.51 -18.16
N ARG A 71 -9.46 -12.67 -18.80
CA ARG A 71 -8.32 -13.59 -18.61
C ARG A 71 -7.26 -13.43 -19.70
N ASP A 72 -7.14 -12.23 -20.21
CA ASP A 72 -6.33 -11.95 -21.41
C ASP A 72 -4.87 -11.66 -21.05
N TRP A 73 -4.48 -11.86 -19.79
CA TRP A 73 -3.13 -11.65 -19.24
C TRP A 73 -2.56 -10.25 -19.49
N VAL A 74 -3.41 -9.23 -19.47
CA VAL A 74 -3.02 -7.82 -19.63
C VAL A 74 -3.07 -7.10 -18.28
N SER A 75 -2.03 -6.32 -17.99
CA SER A 75 -1.95 -5.42 -16.83
C SER A 75 -1.53 -4.02 -17.27
N ILE A 76 -2.13 -3.00 -16.65
CA ILE A 76 -1.73 -1.60 -16.82
C ILE A 76 -1.06 -1.14 -15.53
N LEU A 77 0.20 -0.70 -15.63
CA LEU A 77 0.94 -0.12 -14.51
C LEU A 77 0.93 1.40 -14.62
N MET A 78 0.43 2.08 -13.59
CA MET A 78 0.38 3.54 -13.52
C MET A 78 1.47 4.04 -12.58
N ALA A 79 2.39 4.88 -13.08
CA ALA A 79 3.46 5.48 -12.29
C ALA A 79 3.43 7.00 -12.37
N GLY A 80 3.80 7.66 -11.27
CA GLY A 80 3.82 9.12 -11.15
C GLY A 80 3.61 9.57 -9.71
N PRO A 81 3.99 10.80 -9.35
CA PRO A 81 3.82 11.30 -7.99
C PRO A 81 2.33 11.34 -7.59
N PRO A 82 2.03 11.36 -6.28
CA PRO A 82 0.68 11.67 -5.80
C PRO A 82 0.17 12.97 -6.43
N GLY A 83 -1.09 13.00 -6.87
CA GLY A 83 -1.67 14.16 -7.54
C GLY A 83 -1.34 14.33 -9.03
N ALA A 84 -0.50 13.47 -9.64
CA ALA A 84 -0.16 13.55 -11.08
C ALA A 84 -1.29 13.15 -12.06
N GLY A 85 -2.52 12.97 -11.58
CA GLY A 85 -3.66 12.60 -12.43
C GLY A 85 -3.73 11.12 -12.82
N LYS A 86 -3.05 10.21 -12.12
CA LYS A 86 -3.05 8.76 -12.40
C LYS A 86 -4.47 8.17 -12.43
N SER A 87 -5.32 8.53 -11.47
CA SER A 87 -6.71 8.05 -11.40
C SER A 87 -7.55 8.56 -12.59
N THR A 88 -7.30 9.79 -13.03
CA THR A 88 -7.93 10.35 -14.24
C THR A 88 -7.49 9.56 -15.48
N ALA A 89 -6.18 9.36 -15.66
CA ALA A 89 -5.66 8.60 -16.79
C ALA A 89 -6.16 7.13 -16.79
N GLN A 90 -6.26 6.50 -15.61
CA GLN A 90 -6.83 5.18 -15.47
C GLN A 90 -8.26 5.13 -16.01
N ALA A 91 -9.13 6.06 -15.63
CA ALA A 91 -10.52 6.10 -16.08
C ALA A 91 -10.64 6.16 -17.62
N HIS A 92 -9.75 6.90 -18.28
CA HIS A 92 -9.69 6.95 -19.74
C HIS A 92 -9.21 5.63 -20.37
N LEU A 93 -8.24 4.95 -19.75
CA LEU A 93 -7.66 3.70 -20.27
C LEU A 93 -8.57 2.48 -20.11
N VAL A 94 -9.25 2.35 -18.96
CA VAL A 94 -10.18 1.22 -18.74
C VAL A 94 -11.52 1.38 -19.47
N GLY A 95 -11.84 2.60 -19.93
CA GLY A 95 -13.02 2.91 -20.73
C GLY A 95 -14.34 2.57 -20.02
N GLU A 96 -15.39 2.29 -20.80
CA GLU A 96 -16.75 2.08 -20.30
C GLU A 96 -16.99 0.73 -19.58
N ARG A 97 -15.98 -0.14 -19.48
CA ARG A 97 -16.09 -1.46 -18.82
C ARG A 97 -15.06 -1.66 -17.71
N PRO A 98 -15.05 -0.82 -16.65
CA PRO A 98 -14.13 -0.95 -15.52
C PRO A 98 -14.24 -2.30 -14.78
N GLN A 99 -15.40 -2.96 -14.84
CA GLN A 99 -15.65 -4.28 -14.25
C GLN A 99 -14.80 -5.41 -14.87
N GLY A 100 -14.27 -5.20 -16.08
CA GLY A 100 -13.37 -6.14 -16.75
C GLY A 100 -11.94 -6.15 -16.21
N TRP A 101 -11.61 -5.21 -15.31
CA TRP A 101 -10.27 -5.01 -14.74
C TRP A 101 -10.29 -5.22 -13.23
N ARG A 102 -9.18 -5.67 -12.65
CA ARG A 102 -8.95 -5.59 -11.20
C ARG A 102 -8.09 -4.38 -10.88
N HIS A 103 -8.49 -3.63 -9.87
CA HIS A 103 -7.65 -2.60 -9.30
C HIS A 103 -6.78 -3.22 -8.20
N LEU A 104 -5.49 -2.91 -8.22
CA LEU A 104 -4.53 -3.37 -7.23
C LEU A 104 -3.78 -2.14 -6.75
N ASP A 105 -4.13 -1.68 -5.56
CA ASP A 105 -3.49 -0.57 -4.86
C ASP A 105 -3.22 -1.02 -3.43
N ALA A 106 -2.01 -0.75 -2.92
CA ALA A 106 -1.65 -1.10 -1.55
C ALA A 106 -2.41 -0.25 -0.53
N ASP A 107 -2.83 0.96 -0.90
CA ASP A 107 -3.55 1.88 -0.02
C ASP A 107 -5.02 1.48 0.21
N GLU A 108 -5.55 0.50 -0.54
CA GLU A 108 -6.93 0.01 -0.38
C GLU A 108 -7.11 -1.05 0.73
N PHE A 109 -6.03 -1.52 1.38
CA PHE A 109 -6.05 -2.65 2.32
C PHE A 109 -5.45 -2.33 3.69
#